data_AF-A0AA37LAA8-F1
#
_entry.id   AF-A0AA37LAA8-F1
#
_cell.length_a   1.000
_cell.length_b   1.000
_cell.length_c   1.000
_cell.angle_alpha   90.00
_cell.angle_beta   90.00
_cell.angle_gamma   90.00
#
_symmetry.space_group_name_H-M   'P 1'
#
loop_
_entity.id
_entity.type
_entity.pdbx_description
1 polymer ?
#
loop_
_entity_poly.entity_id
_entity_poly.type
_entity_poly.pdbx_seq_one_letter_code
_entity_poly.pdbx_strand_id
1 'polypeptide(L)'
;MAVSPWFYTNLPTWNKNWAWKGDDLWNDRWNEILAMRPEYVQILTWNDFGESHYIGPLHEKQFGAFEYGKAPFNYVRDMPHDGWRLLLPFLIDLYKYGTATITREGLVTWYRLHPGDAGDSGGTTGNTSSHGQELFHPAEIMEDKIVYSALLTGPAQVTVSVGGVAEEGSWDDDGVPKGGVGVYHGSVPFNSRTGEVVITIHRGSDVVVQVQGRSITAECPHGGMNNWNAWVGAANSHMGTHAIAHLG
;
A
#
# COMPACT_ATOMS: atom_id res chain seq x y z
N MET A 1 20.43 0.64 -1.33
CA MET A 1 19.24 1.52 -1.23
C MET A 1 18.18 0.81 -0.42
N ALA A 2 17.55 1.48 0.53
CA ALA A 2 16.46 0.92 1.34
C ALA A 2 15.11 1.21 0.68
N VAL A 3 14.14 0.30 0.84
CA VAL A 3 12.77 0.45 0.36
C VAL A 3 11.79 -0.11 1.39
N SER A 4 10.72 0.62 1.66
CA SER A 4 9.66 0.28 2.62
C SER A 4 8.32 0.78 2.08
N PRO A 5 7.21 0.06 2.31
CA PRO A 5 5.94 0.43 1.68
C PRO A 5 5.17 1.53 2.42
N TRP A 6 5.31 1.60 3.75
CA TRP A 6 4.48 2.44 4.61
C TRP A 6 5.26 2.83 5.86
N PHE A 7 4.78 3.78 6.67
CA PHE A 7 5.29 4.02 8.01
C PHE A 7 4.23 4.64 8.92
N TYR A 8 3.94 3.98 10.04
CA TYR A 8 3.13 4.51 11.12
C TYR A 8 3.51 3.84 12.45
N THR A 9 3.64 4.62 13.50
CA THR A 9 3.95 4.11 14.84
C THR A 9 3.24 4.91 15.93
N ASN A 10 2.79 4.23 16.99
CA ASN A 10 2.32 4.84 18.23
C ASN A 10 2.73 3.95 19.42
N LEU A 11 3.96 4.15 19.88
CA LEU A 11 4.64 3.38 20.93
C LEU A 11 5.22 4.35 21.98
N PRO A 12 4.38 4.83 22.93
CA PRO A 12 4.76 5.81 23.96
C PRO A 12 6.02 5.47 24.75
N THR A 13 6.29 4.20 25.07
CA THR A 13 7.50 3.80 25.80
C THR A 13 8.79 4.25 25.09
N TRP A 14 8.77 4.38 23.76
CA TRP A 14 9.92 4.79 22.95
C TRP A 14 9.81 6.21 22.40
N ASN A 15 8.88 7.03 22.91
CA ASN A 15 8.57 8.37 22.39
C ASN A 15 8.28 8.37 20.88
N LYS A 16 7.59 7.33 20.40
CA LYS A 16 7.22 7.21 18.99
C LYS A 16 5.72 7.40 18.81
N ASN A 17 5.32 8.41 18.05
CA ASN A 17 3.92 8.65 17.67
C ASN A 17 3.82 9.53 16.41
N TRP A 18 4.09 8.96 15.24
CA TRP A 18 4.01 9.69 13.98
C TRP A 18 3.75 8.77 12.78
N ALA A 19 3.38 9.39 11.66
CA ALA A 19 3.31 8.77 10.35
C ALA A 19 4.12 9.58 9.33
N TRP A 20 4.56 8.93 8.27
CA TRP A 20 5.12 9.60 7.09
C TRP A 20 4.23 9.35 5.88
N LYS A 21 4.26 10.28 4.92
CA LYS A 21 3.55 10.10 3.64
C LYS A 21 4.07 8.83 2.96
N GLY A 22 3.20 7.83 2.87
CA GLY A 22 3.54 6.49 2.37
C GLY A 22 2.67 6.03 1.21
N ASP A 23 1.69 6.84 0.77
CA ASP A 23 0.65 6.42 -0.16
C ASP A 23 1.22 5.79 -1.43
N ASP A 24 2.18 6.46 -2.08
CA ASP A 24 2.77 6.02 -3.35
C ASP A 24 4.23 5.51 -3.18
N LEU A 25 4.74 5.55 -1.94
CA LEU A 25 6.15 5.31 -1.59
C LEU A 25 6.68 3.96 -2.10
N TRP A 26 5.86 2.91 -2.04
CA TRP A 26 6.28 1.58 -2.51
C TRP A 26 6.57 1.58 -4.02
N ASN A 27 5.71 2.20 -4.82
CA ASN A 27 5.90 2.33 -6.26
C ASN A 27 7.11 3.20 -6.58
N ASP A 28 7.17 4.39 -5.98
CA ASP A 28 8.21 5.38 -6.24
C ASP A 28 9.60 4.80 -5.96
N ARG A 29 9.79 4.16 -4.81
CA ARG A 29 11.07 3.57 -4.43
C ARG A 29 11.48 2.42 -5.33
N TRP A 30 10.54 1.59 -5.79
CA TRP A 30 10.87 0.53 -6.74
C TRP A 30 11.25 1.09 -8.10
N ASN A 31 10.58 2.14 -8.58
CA ASN A 31 10.95 2.84 -9.81
C ASN A 31 12.34 3.49 -9.70
N GLU A 32 12.64 4.13 -8.59
CA GLU A 32 13.97 4.69 -8.31
C GLU A 32 15.05 3.58 -8.26
N ILE A 33 14.77 2.44 -7.61
CA ILE A 33 15.68 1.29 -7.58
C ILE A 33 15.99 0.79 -9.00
N LEU A 34 14.97 0.65 -9.83
CA LEU A 34 15.10 0.17 -11.20
C LEU A 34 15.87 1.18 -12.06
N ALA A 35 15.69 2.48 -11.86
CA ALA A 35 16.41 3.54 -12.56
C ALA A 35 17.88 3.64 -12.13
N MET A 36 18.15 3.65 -10.82
CA MET A 36 19.50 3.84 -10.28
C MET A 36 20.36 2.58 -10.34
N ARG A 37 19.74 1.39 -10.25
CA ARG A 37 20.39 0.08 -10.15
C ARG A 37 21.51 0.06 -9.10
N PRO A 38 21.19 0.32 -7.82
CA PRO A 38 22.19 0.26 -6.75
C PRO A 38 22.77 -1.17 -6.64
N GLU A 39 23.97 -1.31 -6.09
CA GLU A 39 24.60 -2.63 -5.88
C GLU A 39 23.78 -3.54 -4.95
N TYR A 40 23.13 -2.94 -3.94
CA TYR A 40 22.28 -3.64 -2.99
C TYR A 40 20.95 -2.92 -2.79
N VAL A 41 19.89 -3.71 -2.64
CA VAL A 41 18.56 -3.27 -2.22
C VAL A 41 18.22 -3.93 -0.89
N GLN A 42 17.72 -3.16 0.07
CA GLN A 42 17.25 -3.65 1.36
C GLN A 42 15.76 -3.36 1.49
N ILE A 43 14.95 -4.41 1.61
CA ILE A 43 13.53 -4.27 1.93
C ILE A 43 13.38 -4.16 3.45
N LEU A 44 12.84 -3.03 3.89
CA LEU A 44 12.53 -2.74 5.29
C LEU A 44 11.02 -2.83 5.47
N THR A 45 10.50 -3.79 6.24
CA THR A 45 11.17 -4.95 6.86
C THR A 45 10.31 -6.20 6.72
N TRP A 46 10.83 -7.36 7.13
CA TRP A 46 10.02 -8.56 7.19
C TRP A 46 8.89 -8.46 8.23
N ASN A 47 9.16 -7.96 9.43
CA ASN A 47 8.22 -8.09 10.56
C ASN A 47 8.34 -6.99 11.62
N ASP A 48 8.77 -5.78 11.27
CA ASP A 48 8.69 -4.65 12.19
C ASP A 48 7.25 -4.13 12.27
N PHE A 49 6.45 -4.81 13.09
CA PHE A 49 5.04 -4.46 13.29
C PHE A 49 4.88 -3.13 14.04
N GLY A 50 5.85 -2.73 14.86
CA GLY A 50 5.78 -1.48 15.63
C GLY A 50 5.84 -0.24 14.75
N GLU A 51 6.46 -0.33 13.58
CA GLU A 51 6.60 0.80 12.65
C GLU A 51 5.75 0.67 11.37
N SER A 52 4.89 -0.34 11.32
CA SER A 52 3.92 -0.58 10.24
C SER A 52 4.51 -0.67 8.84
N HIS A 53 5.80 -1.01 8.71
CA HIS A 53 6.47 -1.16 7.41
C HIS A 53 6.85 -2.62 7.13
N TYR A 54 6.14 -3.57 7.74
CA TYR A 54 6.37 -5.00 7.54
C TYR A 54 5.79 -5.45 6.19
N ILE A 55 6.37 -6.49 5.61
CA ILE A 55 5.83 -7.19 4.43
C ILE A 55 5.61 -8.68 4.68
N GLY A 56 5.87 -9.15 5.90
CA GLY A 56 5.67 -10.53 6.32
C GLY A 56 4.22 -10.80 6.76
N PRO A 57 3.83 -12.07 6.83
CA PRO A 57 2.51 -12.45 7.31
C PRO A 57 2.31 -12.08 8.78
N LEU A 58 1.06 -11.75 9.14
CA LEU A 58 0.70 -11.45 10.51
C LEU A 58 0.85 -12.70 11.40
N HIS A 59 1.64 -12.56 12.46
CA HIS A 59 1.83 -13.59 13.47
C HIS A 59 1.61 -12.99 14.84
N GLU A 60 0.47 -13.27 15.47
CA GLU A 60 0.07 -12.62 16.73
C GLU A 60 1.11 -12.77 17.86
N LYS A 61 1.86 -13.88 17.87
CA LYS A 61 2.96 -14.12 18.82
C LYS A 61 4.10 -13.10 18.71
N GLN A 62 4.17 -12.33 17.63
CA GLN A 62 5.19 -11.31 17.38
C GLN A 62 4.69 -9.90 17.73
N PHE A 63 3.47 -9.74 18.25
CA PHE A 63 2.88 -8.45 18.62
C PHE A 63 3.29 -7.97 20.02
N GLY A 64 4.35 -8.52 20.62
CA GLY A 64 4.82 -8.09 21.94
C GLY A 64 5.16 -6.60 22.00
N ALA A 65 5.60 -6.00 20.88
CA ALA A 65 5.96 -4.59 20.80
C ALA A 65 4.81 -3.64 21.21
N PHE A 66 3.55 -3.99 20.98
CA PHE A 66 2.40 -3.14 21.34
C PHE A 66 2.18 -3.10 22.86
N GLU A 67 2.38 -4.22 23.55
CA GLU A 67 2.29 -4.29 25.01
C GLU A 67 3.46 -3.55 25.67
N TYR A 68 4.71 -3.90 25.30
CA TYR A 68 5.90 -3.24 25.85
C TYR A 68 5.99 -1.76 25.48
N GLY A 69 5.62 -1.43 24.25
CA GLY A 69 5.57 -0.09 23.72
C GLY A 69 4.44 0.77 24.30
N LYS A 70 3.50 0.16 25.04
CA LYS A 70 2.28 0.80 25.57
C LYS A 70 1.43 1.45 24.48
N ALA A 71 1.31 0.80 23.33
CA ALA A 71 0.44 1.28 22.26
C ALA A 71 -1.00 1.40 22.77
N PRO A 72 -1.75 2.44 22.37
CA PRO A 72 -3.14 2.60 22.79
C PRO A 72 -4.05 1.47 22.29
N PHE A 73 -3.69 0.85 21.16
CA PHE A 73 -4.28 -0.36 20.61
C PHE A 73 -3.28 -1.02 19.65
N ASN A 74 -3.58 -2.24 19.22
CA ASN A 74 -2.77 -2.94 18.24
C ASN A 74 -3.21 -2.54 16.82
N TYR A 75 -2.49 -1.61 16.21
CA TYR A 75 -2.79 -1.07 14.87
C TYR A 75 -2.42 -1.97 13.68
N VAL A 76 -1.84 -3.16 13.92
CA VAL A 76 -1.53 -4.13 12.85
C VAL A 76 -2.49 -5.29 12.78
N ARG A 77 -3.38 -5.44 13.77
CA ARG A 77 -4.41 -6.48 13.73
C ARG A 77 -5.29 -6.29 12.50
N ASP A 78 -5.42 -7.35 11.72
CA ASP A 78 -6.12 -7.39 10.45
C ASP A 78 -5.63 -6.39 9.38
N MET A 79 -4.35 -6.01 9.42
CA MET A 79 -3.68 -5.21 8.39
C MET A 79 -2.64 -6.06 7.64
N PRO A 80 -3.05 -6.87 6.64
CA PRO A 80 -2.19 -7.90 6.04
C PRO A 80 -1.26 -7.33 4.97
N HIS A 81 -0.17 -6.67 5.40
CA HIS A 81 0.81 -6.04 4.51
C HIS A 81 1.58 -7.02 3.61
N ASP A 82 1.41 -8.32 3.79
CA ASP A 82 2.06 -9.32 2.97
C ASP A 82 1.56 -9.34 1.52
N GLY A 83 0.44 -8.67 1.23
CA GLY A 83 -0.01 -8.36 -0.13
C GLY A 83 0.99 -7.55 -0.97
N TRP A 84 1.79 -6.67 -0.36
CA TRP A 84 2.84 -5.92 -1.08
C TRP A 84 3.94 -6.80 -1.67
N ARG A 85 4.04 -8.06 -1.24
CA ARG A 85 5.00 -9.03 -1.80
C ARG A 85 4.60 -9.54 -3.18
N LEU A 86 3.34 -9.37 -3.60
CA LEU A 86 2.84 -9.98 -4.84
C LEU A 86 3.67 -9.58 -6.07
N LEU A 87 4.07 -8.30 -6.15
CA LEU A 87 4.82 -7.76 -7.28
C LEU A 87 6.33 -7.97 -7.18
N LEU A 88 6.84 -8.37 -6.00
CA LEU A 88 8.27 -8.46 -5.73
C LEU A 88 9.01 -9.43 -6.65
N PRO A 89 8.52 -10.64 -6.96
CA PRO A 89 9.22 -11.53 -7.88
C PRO A 89 9.52 -10.86 -9.23
N PHE A 90 8.53 -10.16 -9.79
CA PHE A 90 8.69 -9.42 -11.04
C PHE A 90 9.70 -8.27 -10.91
N LEU A 91 9.56 -7.42 -9.88
CA LEU A 91 10.44 -6.26 -9.66
C LEU A 91 11.89 -6.68 -9.40
N ILE A 92 12.10 -7.77 -8.64
CA ILE A 92 13.41 -8.32 -8.34
C ILE A 92 14.06 -8.90 -9.59
N ASP A 93 13.32 -9.66 -10.40
CA ASP A 93 13.85 -10.19 -11.66
C ASP A 93 14.24 -9.06 -12.62
N LEU A 94 13.39 -8.04 -12.74
CA LEU A 94 13.66 -6.88 -13.58
C LEU A 94 14.92 -6.11 -13.10
N TYR A 95 15.07 -5.92 -11.79
CA TYR A 95 16.26 -5.31 -11.19
C TYR A 95 17.54 -6.14 -11.44
N LYS A 96 17.48 -7.46 -11.25
CA LYS A 96 18.66 -8.35 -11.35
C LYS A 96 19.10 -8.62 -12.79
N TYR A 97 18.14 -8.75 -13.70
CA TYR A 97 18.39 -9.28 -15.03
C TYR A 97 18.10 -8.28 -16.15
N GLY A 98 17.49 -7.13 -15.83
CA GLY A 98 17.00 -6.19 -16.84
C GLY A 98 15.81 -6.70 -17.64
N THR A 99 15.26 -7.86 -17.27
CA THR A 99 14.08 -8.46 -17.88
C THR A 99 13.34 -9.31 -16.86
N ALA A 100 12.01 -9.39 -17.00
CA ALA A 100 11.16 -10.21 -16.14
C ALA A 100 10.01 -10.82 -16.96
N THR A 101 9.68 -12.08 -16.68
CA THR A 101 8.55 -12.76 -17.32
C THR A 101 7.30 -12.64 -16.47
N ILE A 102 6.19 -12.24 -17.09
CA ILE A 102 4.87 -12.21 -16.48
C ILE A 102 4.15 -13.50 -16.86
N THR A 103 3.84 -14.34 -15.87
CA THR A 103 3.09 -15.59 -16.07
C THR A 103 1.66 -15.52 -15.53
N ARG A 104 1.37 -14.51 -14.70
CA ARG A 104 0.05 -14.13 -14.20
C ARG A 104 0.00 -12.61 -14.05
N GLU A 105 -1.14 -12.03 -14.35
CA GLU A 105 -1.40 -10.64 -14.00
C GLU A 105 -1.79 -10.57 -12.52
N GLY A 106 -1.53 -9.44 -11.88
CA GLY A 106 -1.72 -9.29 -10.45
C GLY A 106 -2.16 -7.89 -10.08
N LEU A 107 -2.89 -7.77 -8.99
CA LEU A 107 -3.35 -6.51 -8.41
C LEU A 107 -2.99 -6.49 -6.93
N VAL A 108 -2.38 -5.40 -6.49
CA VAL A 108 -2.19 -5.05 -5.08
C VAL A 108 -2.88 -3.71 -4.85
N THR A 109 -3.57 -3.57 -3.74
CA THR A 109 -4.26 -2.33 -3.36
C THR A 109 -4.11 -2.07 -1.87
N TRP A 110 -4.03 -0.81 -1.48
CA TRP A 110 -3.95 -0.42 -0.08
C TRP A 110 -4.62 0.92 0.18
N TYR A 111 -5.12 1.08 1.40
CA TYR A 111 -5.80 2.28 1.88
C TYR A 111 -5.98 2.23 3.40
N ARG A 112 -6.25 3.39 4.01
CA ARG A 112 -6.69 3.47 5.40
C ARG A 112 -8.17 3.08 5.50
N LEU A 113 -8.54 2.36 6.56
CA LEU A 113 -9.93 1.92 6.77
C LEU A 113 -10.86 3.03 7.27
N HIS A 114 -10.30 4.18 7.64
CA HIS A 114 -11.02 5.32 8.20
C HIS A 114 -10.62 6.59 7.45
N PRO A 115 -11.60 7.47 7.10
CA PRO A 115 -11.32 8.82 6.63
C PRO A 115 -10.35 9.56 7.56
N GLY A 116 -9.51 10.45 7.03
CA GLY A 116 -8.52 11.19 7.83
C GLY A 116 -9.15 12.13 8.87
N ASP A 117 -10.38 12.57 8.64
CA ASP A 117 -11.17 13.38 9.57
C ASP A 117 -12.03 12.55 10.55
N ALA A 118 -12.01 11.22 10.44
CA ALA A 118 -12.73 10.34 11.35
C ALA A 118 -11.92 10.12 12.64
N GLY A 119 -12.62 10.19 13.77
CA GLY A 119 -12.02 9.91 15.09
C GLY A 119 -10.99 10.96 15.53
N ASP A 120 -10.18 10.57 16.51
CA ASP A 120 -9.05 11.35 17.04
C ASP A 120 -7.73 10.79 16.48
N SER A 121 -6.73 11.63 16.26
CA SER A 121 -5.42 11.17 15.77
C SER A 121 -4.61 10.36 16.80
N GLY A 122 -5.05 10.32 18.06
CA GLY A 122 -4.33 9.71 19.18
C GLY A 122 -3.02 10.45 19.51
N GLY A 123 -2.97 11.76 19.18
CA GLY A 123 -1.76 12.57 19.23
C GLY A 123 -0.71 12.20 18.16
N THR A 124 -1.05 11.34 17.19
CA THR A 124 -0.16 11.01 16.07
C THR A 124 0.08 12.27 15.26
N THR A 125 1.35 12.58 14.96
CA THR A 125 1.71 13.66 14.04
C THR A 125 2.01 13.13 12.65
N GLY A 126 1.71 13.92 11.63
CA GLY A 126 2.39 13.79 10.35
C GLY A 126 3.81 14.31 10.49
N ASN A 127 4.81 13.50 10.14
CA ASN A 127 6.23 13.70 10.40
C ASN A 127 6.60 13.73 11.90
N THR A 128 7.91 13.81 12.18
CA THR A 128 8.44 13.86 13.56
C THR A 128 9.47 14.96 13.77
N SER A 129 9.32 15.69 14.88
CA SER A 129 10.27 16.70 15.32
C SER A 129 11.60 16.10 15.78
N SER A 130 11.63 14.80 16.13
CA SER A 130 12.87 14.10 16.47
C SER A 130 13.88 14.09 15.32
N HIS A 131 13.41 14.26 14.08
CA HIS A 131 14.24 14.38 12.87
C HIS A 131 14.27 15.82 12.32
N GLY A 132 13.86 16.81 13.12
CA GLY A 132 13.84 18.22 12.71
C GLY A 132 12.81 18.56 11.62
N GLN A 133 11.77 17.74 11.46
CA GLN A 133 10.73 17.95 10.46
C GLN A 133 9.63 18.87 10.97
N GLU A 134 9.03 19.63 10.06
CA GLU A 134 7.76 20.31 10.33
C GLU A 134 6.66 19.28 10.59
N LEU A 135 5.85 19.56 11.60
CA LEU A 135 4.76 18.70 12.04
C LEU A 135 3.46 19.11 11.35
N PHE A 136 2.74 18.11 10.86
CA PHE A 136 1.40 18.27 10.29
C PHE A 136 0.40 17.43 11.09
N HIS A 137 -0.88 17.69 10.92
CA HIS A 137 -1.89 16.68 11.23
C HIS A 137 -1.71 15.49 10.25
N PRO A 138 -1.79 14.23 10.70
CA PRO A 138 -1.59 13.06 9.83
C PRO A 138 -2.53 13.02 8.62
N ALA A 139 -3.76 13.53 8.75
CA ALA A 139 -4.72 13.66 7.64
C ALA A 139 -4.27 14.63 6.53
N GLU A 140 -3.35 15.55 6.81
CA GLU A 140 -2.83 16.49 5.80
C GLU A 140 -1.79 15.84 4.88
N ILE A 141 -1.13 14.75 5.34
CA ILE A 141 -0.06 14.09 4.57
C ILE A 141 -0.46 12.71 4.06
N MET A 142 -1.38 12.02 4.73
CA MET A 142 -1.89 10.71 4.33
C MET A 142 -3.28 10.87 3.74
N GLU A 143 -3.38 10.74 2.43
CA GLU A 143 -4.57 11.10 1.68
C GLU A 143 -5.72 10.09 1.86
N ASP A 144 -6.95 10.56 1.68
CA ASP A 144 -8.16 9.73 1.65
C ASP A 144 -8.36 9.10 0.27
N LYS A 145 -7.44 8.20 -0.10
CA LYS A 145 -7.41 7.52 -1.40
C LYS A 145 -7.21 6.01 -1.30
N ILE A 146 -7.68 5.32 -2.33
CA ILE A 146 -7.43 3.90 -2.58
C ILE A 146 -6.33 3.80 -3.61
N VAL A 147 -5.17 3.33 -3.18
CA VAL A 147 -4.01 3.16 -4.05
C VAL A 147 -3.99 1.74 -4.60
N TYR A 148 -3.54 1.58 -5.83
CA TYR A 148 -3.40 0.27 -6.46
C TYR A 148 -2.17 0.19 -7.37
N SER A 149 -1.63 -1.01 -7.48
CA SER A 149 -0.59 -1.35 -8.44
C SER A 149 -0.92 -2.68 -9.11
N ALA A 150 -0.83 -2.72 -10.44
CA ALA A 150 -1.22 -3.88 -11.22
C ALA A 150 -0.07 -4.34 -12.13
N LEU A 151 0.35 -5.60 -12.01
CA LEU A 151 1.25 -6.23 -12.97
C LEU A 151 0.45 -6.70 -14.18
N LEU A 152 0.65 -6.07 -15.33
CA LEU A 152 -0.15 -6.28 -16.53
C LEU A 152 0.71 -6.61 -17.76
N THR A 153 0.10 -7.36 -18.67
CA THR A 153 0.66 -7.76 -19.97
C THR A 153 0.28 -6.82 -21.11
N GLY A 154 -0.48 -5.77 -20.81
CA GLY A 154 -0.92 -4.74 -21.73
C GLY A 154 -1.81 -3.71 -21.02
N PRO A 155 -2.20 -2.63 -21.71
CA PRO A 155 -3.12 -1.63 -21.15
C PRO A 155 -4.44 -2.24 -20.68
N ALA A 156 -4.88 -1.83 -19.49
CA ALA A 156 -6.16 -2.20 -18.90
C ALA A 156 -6.81 -0.99 -18.21
N GLN A 157 -8.09 -1.13 -17.92
CA GLN A 157 -8.87 -0.15 -17.17
C GLN A 157 -9.02 -0.61 -15.72
N VAL A 158 -9.18 0.34 -14.81
CA VAL A 158 -9.42 0.09 -13.39
C VAL A 158 -10.74 0.74 -12.99
N THR A 159 -11.56 -0.02 -12.29
CA THR A 159 -12.77 0.50 -11.64
C THR A 159 -12.64 0.27 -10.14
N VAL A 160 -12.92 1.32 -9.35
CA VAL A 160 -12.94 1.27 -7.89
C VAL A 160 -14.38 1.54 -7.42
N SER A 161 -14.95 0.63 -6.64
CA SER A 161 -16.26 0.79 -6.03
C SER A 161 -16.11 0.97 -4.53
N VAL A 162 -16.76 1.99 -3.96
CA VAL A 162 -16.84 2.22 -2.51
C VAL A 162 -18.31 2.36 -2.12
N GLY A 163 -18.80 1.50 -1.23
CA GLY A 163 -20.20 1.51 -0.81
C GLY A 163 -21.19 1.24 -1.94
N GLY A 164 -20.77 0.52 -2.98
CA GLY A 164 -21.57 0.24 -4.18
C GLY A 164 -21.54 1.34 -5.24
N VAL A 165 -20.83 2.46 -5.01
CA VAL A 165 -20.63 3.52 -6.00
C VAL A 165 -19.32 3.28 -6.74
N ALA A 166 -19.41 2.91 -8.02
CA ALA A 166 -18.27 2.68 -8.89
C ALA A 166 -17.75 3.98 -9.52
N GLU A 167 -16.44 4.11 -9.59
CA GLU A 167 -15.70 5.17 -10.25
C GLU A 167 -14.62 4.55 -11.15
N GLU A 168 -14.48 5.06 -12.38
CA GLU A 168 -13.37 4.69 -13.25
C GLU A 168 -12.11 5.40 -12.75
N GLY A 169 -11.09 4.62 -12.39
CA GLY A 169 -9.81 5.15 -11.95
C GLY A 169 -8.87 5.42 -13.13
N SER A 170 -7.81 6.15 -12.85
CA SER A 170 -6.73 6.42 -13.80
C SER A 170 -5.43 5.76 -13.37
N TRP A 171 -4.51 5.61 -14.32
CA TRP A 171 -3.11 5.38 -14.03
C TRP A 171 -2.42 6.72 -13.88
N ASP A 172 -1.47 6.83 -12.96
CA ASP A 172 -0.69 8.05 -12.78
C ASP A 172 0.23 8.27 -14.00
N ASP A 173 0.63 9.51 -14.24
CA ASP A 173 1.43 9.88 -15.43
C ASP A 173 2.77 9.12 -15.50
N ASP A 174 3.39 8.86 -14.35
CA ASP A 174 4.58 8.02 -14.18
C ASP A 174 4.25 6.58 -13.74
N GLY A 175 2.97 6.28 -13.57
CA GLY A 175 2.42 4.98 -13.21
C GLY A 175 2.16 4.06 -14.40
N VAL A 176 2.59 4.39 -15.62
CA VAL A 176 2.44 3.53 -16.80
C VAL A 176 3.81 3.02 -17.26
N PRO A 177 4.03 1.69 -17.34
CA PRO A 177 5.32 1.15 -17.74
C PRO A 177 5.61 1.44 -19.22
N LYS A 178 6.88 1.76 -19.52
CA LYS A 178 7.33 1.91 -20.91
C LYS A 178 7.06 0.62 -21.70
N GLY A 179 6.39 0.75 -22.85
CA GLY A 179 6.01 -0.40 -23.69
C GLY A 179 4.73 -1.11 -23.26
N GLY A 180 4.05 -0.66 -22.19
CA GLY A 180 2.73 -1.15 -21.78
C GLY A 180 2.72 -2.52 -21.10
N VAL A 181 3.89 -3.08 -20.78
CA VAL A 181 4.03 -4.37 -20.08
C VAL A 181 4.84 -4.13 -18.81
N GLY A 182 4.25 -4.43 -17.65
CA GLY A 182 4.90 -4.20 -16.36
C GLY A 182 3.93 -3.77 -15.27
N VAL A 183 4.45 -3.06 -14.26
CA VAL A 183 3.65 -2.56 -13.15
C VAL A 183 3.03 -1.22 -13.53
N TYR A 184 1.71 -1.17 -13.49
CA TYR A 184 0.91 0.03 -13.53
C TYR A 184 0.62 0.51 -12.11
N HIS A 185 0.54 1.82 -11.88
CA HIS A 185 0.25 2.44 -10.58
C HIS A 185 -0.79 3.56 -10.74
N GLY A 186 -1.64 3.71 -9.73
CA GLY A 186 -2.64 4.77 -9.70
C GLY A 186 -3.41 4.78 -8.39
N SER A 187 -4.29 5.76 -8.25
CA SER A 187 -5.17 5.87 -7.10
C SER A 187 -6.51 6.55 -7.43
N VAL A 188 -7.51 6.31 -6.57
CA VAL A 188 -8.81 6.99 -6.62
C VAL A 188 -9.14 7.55 -5.23
N PRO A 189 -9.51 8.84 -5.09
CA PRO A 189 -9.97 9.37 -3.81
C PRO A 189 -11.30 8.72 -3.43
N PHE A 190 -11.47 8.29 -2.17
CA PHE A 190 -12.76 7.76 -1.76
C PHE A 190 -13.76 8.88 -1.42
N ASN A 191 -13.36 10.16 -1.37
CA ASN A 191 -14.25 11.34 -1.26
C ASN A 191 -15.30 11.20 -0.15
N SER A 192 -14.86 10.80 1.05
CA SER A 192 -15.71 10.53 2.22
C SER A 192 -16.73 9.39 2.05
N ARG A 193 -16.71 8.64 0.94
CA ARG A 193 -17.51 7.42 0.77
C ARG A 193 -17.04 6.36 1.77
N THR A 194 -18.01 5.63 2.29
CA THR A 194 -17.81 4.51 3.22
C THR A 194 -18.54 3.27 2.69
N GLY A 195 -18.20 2.11 3.22
CA GLY A 195 -18.78 0.82 2.82
C GLY A 195 -17.76 -0.09 2.14
N GLU A 196 -18.27 -1.18 1.57
CA GLU A 196 -17.47 -2.19 0.86
C GLU A 196 -16.61 -1.57 -0.24
N VAL A 197 -15.35 -2.02 -0.33
CA VAL A 197 -14.40 -1.57 -1.35
C VAL A 197 -14.14 -2.72 -2.34
N VAL A 198 -14.25 -2.46 -3.64
CA VAL A 198 -13.93 -3.44 -4.69
C VAL A 198 -13.09 -2.76 -5.76
N ILE A 199 -11.95 -3.36 -6.09
CA ILE A 199 -11.05 -2.89 -7.15
C ILE A 199 -11.02 -3.95 -8.23
N THR A 200 -11.33 -3.54 -9.45
CA THR A 200 -11.42 -4.44 -10.61
C THR A 200 -10.55 -3.92 -11.74
N ILE A 201 -9.60 -4.74 -12.18
CA ILE A 201 -8.90 -4.52 -13.45
C ILE A 201 -9.63 -5.27 -14.56
N HIS A 202 -9.91 -4.59 -15.67
CA HIS A 202 -10.62 -5.17 -16.79
C HIS A 202 -10.05 -4.71 -18.14
N ARG A 203 -10.23 -5.56 -19.15
CA ARG A 203 -9.93 -5.26 -20.56
C ARG A 203 -11.21 -5.41 -21.36
N GLY A 204 -11.89 -4.30 -21.65
CA GLY A 204 -13.25 -4.33 -22.18
C GLY A 204 -14.22 -4.88 -21.14
N SER A 205 -15.00 -5.89 -21.50
CA SER A 205 -15.93 -6.57 -20.59
C SER A 205 -15.29 -7.69 -19.75
N ASP A 206 -14.03 -8.05 -20.02
CA ASP A 206 -13.36 -9.16 -19.33
C ASP A 206 -12.67 -8.67 -18.07
N VAL A 207 -13.05 -9.25 -16.92
CA VAL A 207 -12.36 -9.04 -15.64
C VAL A 207 -11.03 -9.80 -15.66
N VAL A 208 -9.93 -9.07 -15.53
CA VAL A 208 -8.57 -9.63 -15.47
C VAL A 208 -8.27 -10.13 -14.07
N VAL A 209 -8.46 -9.25 -13.08
CA VAL A 209 -8.21 -9.51 -11.66
C VAL A 209 -9.06 -8.56 -10.83
N GLN A 210 -9.54 -9.04 -9.69
CA GLN A 210 -10.36 -8.27 -8.76
C GLN A 210 -9.89 -8.52 -7.33
N VAL A 211 -9.89 -7.47 -6.52
CA VAL A 211 -9.68 -7.54 -5.07
C VAL A 211 -10.95 -7.06 -4.39
N GLN A 212 -11.52 -7.90 -3.52
CA GLN A 212 -12.54 -7.47 -2.56
C GLN A 212 -11.84 -6.98 -1.30
N GLY A 213 -12.02 -5.70 -1.01
CA GLY A 213 -11.40 -4.99 0.08
C GLY A 213 -12.13 -5.09 1.41
N ARG A 214 -11.51 -4.57 2.48
CA ARG A 214 -12.23 -4.24 3.71
C ARG A 214 -13.04 -2.96 3.54
N SER A 215 -14.16 -2.87 4.25
CA SER A 215 -14.98 -1.66 4.21
C SER A 215 -14.28 -0.46 4.81
N ILE A 216 -14.43 0.70 4.17
CA ILE A 216 -14.09 2.00 4.77
C ILE A 216 -15.22 2.41 5.71
N THR A 217 -14.91 2.88 6.91
CA THR A 217 -15.90 3.31 7.90
C THR A 217 -15.44 4.56 8.65
N ALA A 218 -16.37 5.46 8.95
CA ALA A 218 -16.12 6.62 9.83
C ALA A 218 -16.04 6.22 11.32
N GLU A 219 -16.44 5.00 11.67
CA GLU A 219 -16.35 4.49 13.03
C GLU A 219 -14.90 4.10 13.35
N CYS A 220 -14.28 4.83 14.28
CA CYS A 220 -12.95 4.51 14.79
C CYS A 220 -13.07 3.63 16.05
N PRO A 221 -12.76 2.32 15.97
CA PRO A 221 -12.72 1.47 17.15
C PRO A 221 -11.59 1.91 18.09
N HIS A 222 -11.51 1.33 19.29
CA HIS A 222 -10.43 1.61 20.25
C HIS A 222 -10.44 3.02 20.84
N GLY A 223 -11.60 3.45 21.36
CA GLY A 223 -11.71 4.75 22.04
C GLY A 223 -11.80 5.94 21.09
N GLY A 224 -12.20 5.71 19.84
CA GLY A 224 -12.37 6.76 18.85
C GLY A 224 -11.08 7.15 18.13
N MET A 225 -9.96 6.43 18.34
CA MET A 225 -8.69 6.75 17.68
C MET A 225 -8.63 6.18 16.26
N ASN A 226 -8.16 7.00 15.32
CA ASN A 226 -7.94 6.59 13.94
C ASN A 226 -6.73 5.66 13.84
N ASN A 227 -6.87 4.58 13.06
CA ASN A 227 -5.74 3.74 12.70
C ASN A 227 -5.10 4.23 11.39
N TRP A 228 -3.94 4.86 11.53
CA TRP A 228 -3.13 5.38 10.44
C TRP A 228 -2.32 4.31 9.68
N ASN A 229 -2.48 3.03 10.02
CA ASN A 229 -1.95 1.92 9.25
C ASN A 229 -2.81 1.63 8.01
N ALA A 230 -2.19 1.12 6.95
CA ALA A 230 -2.89 0.71 5.74
C ALA A 230 -3.38 -0.75 5.84
N TRP A 231 -4.58 -1.01 5.33
CA TRP A 231 -4.99 -2.35 4.93
C TRP A 231 -4.44 -2.64 3.54
N VAL A 232 -3.99 -3.86 3.26
CA VAL A 232 -3.44 -4.26 1.96
C VAL A 232 -4.16 -5.50 1.45
N GLY A 233 -4.64 -5.45 0.22
CA GLY A 233 -5.27 -6.56 -0.49
C GLY A 233 -4.47 -6.92 -1.73
N ALA A 234 -4.45 -8.20 -2.08
CA ALA A 234 -3.75 -8.65 -3.28
C ALA A 234 -4.43 -9.88 -3.91
N ALA A 235 -4.44 -9.93 -5.24
CA ALA A 235 -4.97 -11.06 -6.00
C ALA A 235 -4.18 -11.25 -7.32
N ASN A 236 -4.22 -12.48 -7.84
CA ASN A 236 -3.71 -12.79 -9.18
C ASN A 236 -4.88 -13.13 -10.11
N SER A 237 -4.67 -12.93 -11.41
CA SER A 237 -5.58 -13.42 -12.44
C SER A 237 -5.78 -14.93 -12.34
N HIS A 238 -7.01 -15.38 -12.60
CA HIS A 238 -7.33 -16.81 -12.64
C HIS A 238 -6.61 -17.51 -13.80
N MET A 239 -6.61 -16.84 -14.97
CA MET A 239 -5.96 -17.30 -16.18
C MET A 239 -4.46 -17.02 -16.12
N GLY A 240 -3.66 -17.99 -16.58
CA GLY A 240 -2.25 -17.77 -16.87
C GLY A 240 -2.09 -16.87 -18.10
N THR A 241 -0.96 -16.16 -18.15
CA THR A 241 -0.59 -15.29 -19.26
C THR A 241 0.89 -15.48 -19.61
N HIS A 242 1.36 -14.79 -20.64
CA HIS A 242 2.78 -14.73 -20.95
C HIS A 242 3.12 -13.37 -21.58
N ALA A 243 4.01 -12.63 -20.92
CA ALA A 243 4.68 -11.48 -21.51
C ALA A 243 6.08 -11.33 -20.93
N ILE A 244 6.95 -10.59 -21.61
CA ILE A 244 8.29 -10.27 -21.13
C ILE A 244 8.39 -8.76 -21.05
N ALA A 245 8.72 -8.26 -19.86
CA ALA A 245 9.08 -6.87 -19.66
C ALA A 245 10.60 -6.71 -19.78
N HIS A 246 11.02 -5.55 -20.29
CA HIS A 246 12.42 -5.16 -20.36
C HIS A 246 12.60 -3.86 -19.58
N LEU A 247 13.68 -3.78 -18.82
CA LEU A 247 14.09 -2.54 -18.19
C LEU A 247 14.58 -1.60 -19.30
N GLY A 248 13.92 -0.46 -19.46
CA GLY A 248 14.19 0.51 -20.53
C GLY A 248 15.18 1.59 -20.16
#